data_AF-A0A1G0REH9-F1
#
_entry.id   AF-A0A1G0REH9-F1
#
_cell.length_a   1.000
_cell.length_b   1.000
_cell.length_c   1.000
_cell.angle_alpha   90.00
_cell.angle_beta   90.00
_cell.angle_gamma   90.00
#
_symmetry.space_group_name_H-M   'P 1'
#
loop_
_entity.id
_entity.type
_entity.pdbx_description
1 polymer ?
#
loop_
_entity_poly.entity_id
_entity_poly.type
_entity_poly.pdbx_seq_one_letter_code
_entity_poly.pdbx_strand_id
1 'polypeptide(L)'
;MDNQVRELNVSAIENGTVIDHIPANNVFQVIRILNLEHTKHQVLFGDNLFSHKYGKKGIIKVSDTFFEPEDLNKIALVAPTATLIVIKDYNVAEKKQVEVPETILKIVKCFNPGCITNHENIETRFRVVDKSEMKLQCHYCEKITIKENIAFK
;
A
#
# COMPACT_ATOMS: atom_id res chain seq x y z
N MET A 1 -32.71 -4.89 -22.70
CA MET A 1 -32.53 -4.10 -21.48
C MET A 1 -31.08 -3.66 -21.47
N ASP A 2 -30.86 -2.35 -21.59
CA ASP A 2 -29.54 -1.75 -21.80
C ASP A 2 -28.70 -1.94 -20.53
N ASN A 3 -27.69 -2.81 -20.60
CA ASN A 3 -26.82 -3.11 -19.47
C ASN A 3 -25.74 -2.02 -19.40
N GLN A 4 -26.15 -0.79 -19.11
CA GLN A 4 -25.21 0.31 -18.86
C GLN A 4 -24.47 0.01 -17.57
N VAL A 5 -23.27 -0.56 -17.70
CA VAL A 5 -22.27 -0.56 -16.64
C VAL A 5 -21.96 0.91 -16.36
N ARG A 6 -22.62 1.49 -15.36
CA ARG A 6 -22.31 2.83 -14.87
C ARG A 6 -21.00 2.73 -14.10
N GLU A 7 -19.89 2.74 -14.82
CA GLU A 7 -18.58 2.90 -14.19
C GLU A 7 -18.50 4.27 -13.54
N LEU A 8 -18.04 4.28 -12.29
CA LEU A 8 -17.78 5.49 -11.53
C LEU A 8 -16.54 6.16 -12.14
N ASN A 9 -16.76 7.02 -13.13
CA ASN A 9 -15.71 7.75 -13.82
C ASN A 9 -15.15 8.85 -12.93
N VAL A 10 -14.02 8.57 -12.28
CA VAL A 10 -13.22 9.58 -11.60
C VAL A 10 -12.32 10.24 -12.65
N SER A 11 -12.25 11.58 -12.64
CA SER A 11 -11.46 12.37 -13.59
C SER A 11 -10.02 11.85 -13.74
N ALA A 12 -9.49 11.95 -14.96
CA ALA A 12 -8.08 11.70 -15.23
C ALA A 12 -7.21 12.74 -14.51
N ILE A 13 -6.00 12.33 -14.12
CA ILE A 13 -4.96 13.25 -13.65
C ILE A 13 -4.02 13.56 -14.81
N GLU A 14 -3.49 14.78 -14.86
CA GLU A 14 -2.53 15.20 -15.90
C GLU A 14 -1.13 14.66 -15.60
N ASN A 15 -0.64 14.90 -14.38
CA ASN A 15 0.64 14.45 -13.88
C ASN A 15 0.48 13.84 -12.49
N GLY A 16 1.20 12.76 -12.20
CA GLY A 16 1.27 12.15 -10.87
C GLY A 16 1.21 10.63 -10.87
N THR A 17 0.65 10.08 -9.80
CA THR A 17 0.63 8.63 -9.57
C THR A 17 -0.79 8.11 -9.36
N VAL A 18 -1.11 6.99 -10.00
CA VAL A 18 -2.28 6.17 -9.69
C VAL A 18 -1.83 4.84 -9.06
N ILE A 19 -2.41 4.48 -7.92
CA ILE A 19 -2.28 3.19 -7.25
C ILE A 19 -3.61 2.46 -7.43
N ASP A 20 -3.64 1.49 -8.32
CA ASP A 20 -4.84 0.71 -8.63
C ASP A 20 -4.75 -0.70 -8.02
N HIS A 21 -5.85 -1.43 -8.00
CA HIS A 21 -5.95 -2.82 -7.50
C HIS A 21 -5.60 -2.96 -6.02
N ILE A 22 -5.88 -1.93 -5.22
CA ILE A 22 -5.76 -2.01 -3.77
C ILE A 22 -6.89 -2.91 -3.25
N PRO A 23 -6.64 -3.87 -2.33
CA PRO A 23 -7.73 -4.58 -1.65
C PRO A 23 -8.66 -3.58 -0.95
N ALA A 24 -9.98 -3.72 -1.13
CA ALA A 24 -10.95 -2.71 -0.66
C ALA A 24 -10.82 -2.40 0.85
N ASN A 25 -10.56 -3.42 1.68
CA ASN A 25 -10.35 -3.23 3.11
C ASN A 25 -9.07 -2.46 3.49
N ASN A 26 -8.19 -2.16 2.53
CA ASN A 26 -6.84 -1.65 2.78
C ASN A 26 -6.55 -0.27 2.18
N VAL A 27 -7.52 0.39 1.53
CA VAL A 27 -7.35 1.74 0.92
C VAL A 27 -6.85 2.76 1.95
N PHE A 28 -7.53 2.87 3.09
CA PHE A 28 -7.16 3.82 4.13
C PHE A 28 -5.80 3.51 4.77
N GLN A 29 -5.43 2.23 4.84
CA GLN A 29 -4.11 1.84 5.34
C GLN A 29 -3.01 2.28 4.37
N VAL A 30 -3.25 2.17 3.06
CA VAL A 30 -2.32 2.68 2.03
C VAL A 30 -2.16 4.20 2.14
N ILE A 31 -3.25 4.95 2.34
CA ILE A 31 -3.22 6.41 2.55
C ILE A 31 -2.31 6.79 3.73
N ARG A 32 -2.44 6.09 4.87
CA ARG A 32 -1.62 6.32 6.07
C ARG A 32 -0.16 5.97 5.85
N ILE A 33 0.12 4.80 5.27
CA ILE A 33 1.50 4.33 5.02
C ILE A 33 2.26 5.30 4.09
N LEU A 34 1.58 5.82 3.07
CA LEU A 34 2.15 6.80 2.13
C LEU A 34 2.05 8.24 2.62
N ASN A 35 1.56 8.46 3.85
CA ASN A 35 1.39 9.77 4.47
C ASN A 35 0.59 10.77 3.60
N LEU A 36 -0.43 10.27 2.88
CA LEU A 36 -1.20 11.06 1.93
C LEU A 36 -2.18 12.03 2.59
N GLU A 37 -2.47 11.86 3.88
CA GLU A 37 -3.28 12.78 4.68
C GLU A 37 -2.59 14.12 4.98
N HIS A 38 -1.29 14.20 4.77
CA HIS A 38 -0.48 15.41 5.01
C HIS A 38 0.12 16.01 3.74
N THR A 39 -0.23 15.47 2.57
CA THR A 39 0.24 16.02 1.29
C THR A 39 -0.47 17.33 0.95
N LYS A 40 0.23 18.23 0.25
CA LYS A 40 -0.33 19.46 -0.30
C LYS A 40 -0.99 19.24 -1.67
N HIS A 41 -0.73 18.09 -2.29
CA HIS A 41 -1.25 17.75 -3.60
C HIS A 41 -2.67 17.18 -3.52
N GLN A 42 -3.40 17.25 -4.62
CA GLN A 42 -4.74 16.68 -4.69
C GLN A 42 -4.67 15.16 -4.61
N VAL A 43 -5.46 14.57 -3.71
CA VAL A 43 -5.66 13.13 -3.58
C VAL A 43 -7.11 12.79 -3.88
N LEU A 44 -7.34 11.87 -4.81
CA LEU A 44 -8.63 11.26 -5.09
C LEU A 44 -8.53 9.78 -4.76
N PHE A 45 -9.42 9.25 -3.93
CA PHE A 45 -9.48 7.83 -3.68
C PHE A 45 -10.90 7.30 -3.84
N GLY A 46 -10.99 6.05 -4.29
CA GLY A 46 -12.24 5.31 -4.36
C GLY A 46 -12.05 3.97 -3.66
N ASP A 47 -13.02 3.59 -2.86
CA ASP A 47 -13.04 2.31 -2.15
C ASP A 47 -14.30 1.52 -2.52
N ASN A 48 -14.23 0.19 -2.40
CA ASN A 48 -15.29 -0.75 -2.74
C ASN A 48 -15.80 -0.63 -4.19
N LEU A 49 -14.93 -0.21 -5.11
CA LEU A 49 -15.22 -0.17 -6.54
C LEU A 49 -15.30 -1.59 -7.10
N PHE A 50 -16.16 -1.78 -8.09
CA PHE A 50 -16.23 -3.06 -8.79
C PHE A 50 -14.91 -3.39 -9.50
N SER A 51 -14.49 -4.65 -9.41
CA SER A 51 -13.32 -5.17 -10.13
C SER A 51 -13.67 -6.50 -10.79
N HIS A 52 -13.50 -6.59 -12.11
CA HIS A 52 -13.66 -7.86 -12.82
C HIS A 52 -12.70 -8.95 -12.32
N LYS A 53 -11.49 -8.58 -11.89
CA LYS A 53 -10.44 -9.52 -11.48
C LYS A 53 -10.52 -9.90 -10.00
N TYR A 54 -10.88 -8.96 -9.13
CA TYR A 54 -10.82 -9.14 -7.67
C TYR A 54 -12.18 -9.01 -6.97
N GLY A 55 -13.27 -8.86 -7.72
CA GLY A 55 -14.62 -8.59 -7.20
C GLY A 55 -14.78 -7.15 -6.75
N LYS A 56 -13.99 -6.73 -5.76
CA LYS A 56 -13.89 -5.35 -5.27
C LYS A 56 -12.46 -4.86 -5.24
N LYS A 57 -12.25 -3.56 -5.47
CA LYS A 57 -10.96 -2.91 -5.37
C LYS A 57 -11.08 -1.48 -4.87
N GLY A 58 -9.96 -0.94 -4.43
CA GLY A 58 -9.76 0.48 -4.27
C GLY A 58 -8.74 1.03 -5.28
N ILE A 59 -8.78 2.35 -5.42
CA ILE A 59 -7.89 3.15 -6.25
C ILE A 59 -7.52 4.42 -5.51
N ILE A 60 -6.28 4.87 -5.64
CA ILE A 60 -5.80 6.17 -5.16
C ILE A 60 -5.13 6.88 -6.34
N LYS A 61 -5.45 8.14 -6.57
CA LYS A 61 -4.79 9.03 -7.52
C LYS A 61 -4.20 10.22 -6.76
N VAL A 62 -2.95 10.55 -7.01
CA VAL A 62 -2.23 11.64 -6.35
C VAL A 62 -1.62 12.52 -7.44
N SER A 63 -2.06 13.77 -7.52
CA SER A 63 -1.55 14.72 -8.52
C SER A 63 -0.12 15.15 -8.19
N ASP A 64 0.69 15.39 -9.23
CA ASP A 64 2.06 15.92 -9.16
C ASP A 64 2.99 15.21 -8.16
N THR A 65 2.70 13.95 -7.84
CA THR A 65 3.46 13.15 -6.89
C THR A 65 3.92 11.87 -7.59
N PHE A 66 5.20 11.57 -7.46
CA PHE A 66 5.85 10.40 -8.03
C PHE A 66 6.56 9.67 -6.89
N PHE A 67 6.16 8.44 -6.60
CA PHE A 67 6.73 7.67 -5.51
C PHE A 67 7.94 6.89 -5.99
N GLU A 68 8.99 6.90 -5.18
CA GLU A 68 10.11 5.99 -5.38
C GLU A 68 9.66 4.55 -5.10
N PRO A 69 10.27 3.54 -5.77
CA PRO A 69 9.95 2.13 -5.54
C PRO A 69 10.00 1.74 -4.05
N GLU A 70 10.91 2.34 -3.29
CA GLU A 70 11.09 2.10 -1.86
C GLU A 70 9.89 2.58 -1.02
N ASP A 71 9.25 3.68 -1.41
CA ASP A 71 8.04 4.17 -0.76
C ASP A 71 6.85 3.25 -1.02
N LEU A 72 6.82 2.59 -2.17
CA LEU A 72 5.74 1.69 -2.56
C LEU A 72 5.92 0.27 -2.02
N ASN A 73 7.16 -0.17 -1.83
CA ASN A 73 7.43 -1.43 -1.17
C ASN A 73 6.84 -1.47 0.26
N LYS A 74 6.64 -0.30 0.87
CA LYS A 74 5.93 -0.14 2.16
C LYS A 74 4.49 -0.63 2.09
N ILE A 75 3.81 -0.41 0.96
CA ILE A 75 2.40 -0.79 0.80
C ILE A 75 2.23 -2.23 0.32
N ALA A 76 3.28 -2.90 -0.14
CA ALA A 76 3.20 -4.27 -0.66
C ALA A 76 2.66 -5.29 0.37
N LEU A 77 2.84 -5.03 1.67
CA LEU A 77 2.29 -5.88 2.74
C LEU A 77 0.77 -5.79 2.87
N VAL A 78 0.22 -4.59 2.64
CA VAL A 78 -1.22 -4.33 2.76
C VAL A 78 -1.91 -4.48 1.40
N ALA A 79 -1.22 -4.21 0.31
CA ALA A 79 -1.82 -4.19 -1.02
C ALA A 79 -0.92 -4.93 -2.02
N PRO A 80 -0.68 -6.25 -1.85
CA PRO A 80 0.22 -7.02 -2.72
C PRO A 80 -0.27 -7.08 -4.18
N THR A 81 -1.56 -6.85 -4.41
CA THR A 81 -2.17 -6.78 -5.74
C THR A 81 -2.05 -5.40 -6.38
N ALA A 82 -1.54 -4.39 -5.66
CA ALA A 82 -1.52 -3.02 -6.14
C ALA A 82 -0.61 -2.84 -7.35
N THR A 83 -1.06 -1.99 -8.26
CA THR A 83 -0.32 -1.58 -9.45
C THR A 83 -0.09 -0.07 -9.37
N LEU A 84 1.17 0.32 -9.45
CA LEU A 84 1.57 1.70 -9.66
C LEU A 84 1.45 2.04 -11.13
N ILE A 85 0.88 3.20 -11.41
CA ILE A 85 0.80 3.76 -12.75
C ILE A 85 1.24 5.22 -12.67
N VAL A 86 2.36 5.54 -13.29
CA VAL A 86 2.86 6.91 -13.40
C VAL A 86 2.21 7.57 -14.60
N ILE A 87 1.59 8.73 -14.38
CA ILE A 87 0.95 9.53 -15.43
C ILE A 87 1.77 10.80 -15.65
N LYS A 88 2.10 11.09 -16.91
CA LYS A 88 2.74 12.33 -17.36
C LYS A 88 2.02 12.86 -18.59
N ASP A 89 1.63 14.13 -18.58
CA ASP A 89 0.89 14.79 -19.66
C ASP A 89 -0.31 13.94 -20.16
N TYR A 90 -1.14 13.47 -19.22
CA TYR A 90 -2.29 12.57 -19.44
C TYR A 90 -1.97 11.17 -20.00
N ASN A 91 -0.69 10.83 -20.18
CA ASN A 91 -0.26 9.56 -20.73
C ASN A 91 0.37 8.67 -19.65
N VAL A 92 0.20 7.35 -19.81
CA VAL A 92 0.87 6.39 -18.94
C VAL A 92 2.36 6.33 -19.30
N ALA A 93 3.20 6.81 -18.39
CA ALA A 93 4.65 6.76 -18.54
C ALA A 93 5.25 5.43 -18.04
N GLU A 94 4.69 4.87 -16.97
CA GLU A 94 5.18 3.63 -16.35
C GLU A 94 4.03 2.84 -15.69
N LYS A 95 4.13 1.50 -15.72
CA LYS A 95 3.31 0.61 -14.91
C LYS A 95 4.20 -0.38 -14.17
N LYS A 96 4.05 -0.47 -12.85
CA LYS A 96 4.85 -1.35 -12.00
C LYS A 96 3.99 -2.03 -10.95
N GLN A 97 4.19 -3.32 -10.72
CA GLN A 97 3.55 -4.02 -9.60
C GLN A 97 4.35 -3.78 -8.32
N VAL A 98 3.68 -3.64 -7.19
CA VAL A 98 4.38 -3.51 -5.91
C VAL A 98 5.04 -4.83 -5.53
N GLU A 99 6.23 -4.75 -4.93
CA GLU A 99 6.96 -5.93 -4.48
C GLU A 99 7.24 -5.84 -2.98
N VAL A 100 7.18 -7.00 -2.31
CA VAL A 100 7.52 -7.06 -0.89
C VAL A 100 9.04 -6.86 -0.75
N PRO A 101 9.50 -5.83 -0.01
CA PRO A 101 10.93 -5.55 0.17
C PRO A 101 11.59 -6.62 1.03
N GLU A 102 12.92 -6.63 1.08
CA GLU A 102 13.66 -7.50 2.01
C GLU A 102 13.57 -7.01 3.47
N THR A 103 13.37 -5.70 3.65
CA THR A 103 13.28 -5.05 4.96
C THR A 103 12.05 -4.16 5.03
N ILE A 104 11.36 -4.20 6.17
CA ILE A 104 10.18 -3.39 6.46
C ILE A 104 10.50 -2.49 7.64
N LEU A 105 10.27 -1.20 7.47
CA LEU A 105 10.56 -0.17 8.46
C LEU A 105 9.27 0.55 8.86
N LYS A 106 9.10 0.82 10.16
CA LYS A 106 8.08 1.70 10.77
C LYS A 106 6.60 1.28 10.62
N ILE A 107 6.29 0.33 9.72
CA ILE A 107 4.90 0.04 9.32
C ILE A 107 4.27 -1.09 10.14
N VAL A 108 5.05 -2.10 10.51
CA VAL A 108 4.56 -3.28 11.22
C VAL A 108 4.87 -3.16 12.71
N LYS A 109 3.94 -3.56 13.57
CA LYS A 109 4.12 -3.70 15.02
C LYS A 109 4.66 -5.09 15.36
N CYS A 110 5.53 -5.18 16.37
CA CYS A 110 6.01 -6.48 16.84
C CYS A 110 4.92 -7.18 17.65
N PHE A 111 4.59 -8.43 17.29
CA PHE A 111 3.60 -9.23 18.02
C PHE A 111 4.06 -9.58 19.45
N ASN A 112 5.37 -9.60 19.69
CA ASN A 112 5.94 -9.92 20.99
C ASN A 112 5.66 -8.79 22.00
N PRO A 113 4.81 -9.00 23.02
CA PRO A 113 4.46 -7.94 23.96
C PRO A 113 5.66 -7.39 24.72
N GLY A 114 6.70 -8.21 24.96
CA GLY A 114 7.94 -7.79 25.62
C GLY A 114 8.99 -7.13 24.71
N CYS A 115 8.67 -6.85 23.44
CA CYS A 115 9.63 -6.21 22.54
C CYS A 115 9.81 -4.72 22.87
N ILE A 116 11.06 -4.24 22.90
CA ILE A 116 11.38 -2.83 23.20
C ILE A 116 10.63 -1.84 22.31
N THR A 117 10.38 -2.19 21.04
CA THR A 117 9.64 -1.35 20.08
C THR A 117 8.18 -1.11 20.43
N ASN A 118 7.63 -1.86 21.40
CA ASN A 118 6.27 -1.71 21.89
C ASN A 118 6.20 -0.84 23.16
N HIS A 119 7.34 -0.57 23.80
CA HIS A 119 7.43 0.16 25.07
C HIS A 119 8.11 1.52 24.92
N GLU A 120 9.04 1.63 23.99
CA GLU A 120 9.80 2.86 23.72
C GLU A 120 9.47 3.46 22.36
N ASN A 121 9.77 4.74 22.17
CA ASN A 121 9.62 5.43 20.88
C ASN A 121 10.73 5.04 19.89
N ILE A 122 10.76 3.77 19.53
CA ILE A 122 11.74 3.17 18.62
C ILE A 122 11.03 2.69 17.36
N GLU A 123 11.62 2.99 16.21
CA GLU A 123 11.12 2.56 14.92
C GLU A 123 11.28 1.05 14.75
N THR A 124 10.20 0.41 14.30
CA THR A 124 10.23 -1.03 14.04
C THR A 124 11.03 -1.34 12.80
N ARG A 125 11.78 -2.45 12.84
CA ARG A 125 12.54 -2.98 11.72
C ARG A 125 12.35 -4.48 11.64
N PHE A 126 11.95 -4.97 10.48
CA PHE A 126 11.76 -6.39 10.22
C PHE A 126 12.51 -6.80 8.96
N ARG A 127 13.11 -7.99 8.99
CA ARG A 127 13.60 -8.67 7.80
C ARG A 127 12.53 -9.64 7.30
N VAL A 128 12.25 -9.63 6.01
CA VAL A 128 11.34 -10.60 5.39
C VAL A 128 12.13 -11.89 5.18
N VAL A 129 11.78 -12.92 5.95
CA VAL A 129 12.48 -14.23 5.90
C VAL A 129 11.76 -15.24 5.01
N ASP A 130 10.49 -14.99 4.69
CA ASP A 130 9.67 -15.82 3.80
C ASP A 130 8.61 -14.93 3.14
N LYS A 131 8.74 -14.67 1.83
CA LYS A 131 7.77 -13.84 1.08
C LYS A 131 6.46 -14.57 0.80
N SER A 132 6.51 -15.89 0.61
CA SER A 132 5.32 -16.73 0.34
C SER A 132 4.39 -16.79 1.55
N GLU A 133 4.95 -17.08 2.73
CA GLU A 133 4.20 -17.19 3.98
C GLU A 133 4.15 -15.86 4.77
N MET A 134 4.75 -14.81 4.22
CA MET A 134 4.87 -13.48 4.83
C MET A 134 5.40 -13.54 6.28
N LYS A 135 6.55 -14.20 6.48
CA LYS A 135 7.21 -14.29 7.79
C LYS A 135 8.19 -13.14 7.95
N LEU A 136 8.03 -12.39 9.04
CA LEU A 136 8.79 -11.19 9.34
C LEU A 136 9.60 -11.37 10.62
N GLN A 137 10.93 -11.34 10.53
CA GLN A 137 11.80 -11.43 11.70
C GLN A 137 12.05 -10.04 12.27
N CYS A 138 11.67 -9.81 13.53
CA CYS A 138 11.95 -8.55 14.23
C CYS A 138 13.45 -8.36 14.42
N HIS A 139 13.98 -7.18 14.09
CA HIS A 139 15.40 -6.90 14.30
C HIS A 139 15.81 -6.86 15.78
N TYR A 140 14.89 -6.51 16.68
CA TYR A 140 15.21 -6.26 18.10
C TYR A 140 15.05 -7.50 18.98
N CYS A 141 13.92 -8.21 18.86
CA CYS A 141 13.66 -9.39 19.68
C CYS A 141 13.84 -10.71 18.92
N GLU A 142 14.22 -10.65 17.64
CA GLU A 142 14.48 -11.78 16.73
C GLU A 142 13.32 -12.75 16.49
N LYS A 143 12.18 -12.57 17.18
CA LYS A 143 10.98 -13.37 16.98
C LYS A 143 10.36 -13.12 15.61
N ILE A 144 9.72 -14.17 15.10
CA ILE A 144 9.07 -14.18 13.79
C ILE A 144 7.58 -13.86 13.95
N THR A 145 7.14 -12.76 13.34
CA THR A 145 5.72 -12.45 13.12
C THR A 145 5.25 -13.22 11.88
N ILE A 146 4.22 -14.06 12.05
CA ILE A 146 3.51 -14.72 10.94
C ILE A 146 2.39 -13.83 10.40
N LYS A 147 1.89 -14.12 9.20
CA LYS A 147 0.90 -13.33 8.48
C LYS A 147 -0.32 -12.95 9.33
N GLU A 148 -0.84 -13.88 10.13
CA GLU A 148 -2.02 -13.69 10.98
C GLU A 148 -1.78 -12.70 12.13
N ASN A 149 -0.52 -12.55 12.53
CA ASN A 149 -0.10 -11.66 13.62
C ASN A 149 0.42 -10.31 13.10
N ILE A 150 0.39 -10.06 11.79
CA ILE A 150 0.80 -8.77 11.24
C ILE A 150 -0.24 -7.71 11.64
N ALA A 151 0.18 -6.84 12.55
CA ALA A 151 -0.53 -5.62 12.89
C ALA A 151 0.26 -4.42 12.36
N PHE A 152 -0.44 -3.44 11.81
CA PHE A 152 0.15 -2.21 11.33
C PHE A 152 0.12 -1.14 12.43
N LYS A 153 1.13 -0.25 12.44
CA LYS A 153 1.13 0.93 13.31
C LYS A 153 0.09 1.95 12.85
#